data_AF-A0A4R3NBV5-F1
#
_entry.id   AF-A0A4R3NBV5-F1
#
_cell.length_a   1.000
_cell.length_b   1.000
_cell.length_c   1.000
_cell.angle_alpha   90.00
_cell.angle_beta   90.00
_cell.angle_gamma   90.00
#
_symmetry.space_group_name_H-M   'P 1'
#
loop_
_entity.id
_entity.type
_entity.pdbx_description
1 polymer ?
#
loop_
_entity_poly.entity_id
_entity_poly.type
_entity_poly.pdbx_seq_one_letter_code
_entity_poly.pdbx_strand_id
1 'polypeptide(L)'
;MIPEQVVNLYEAGSITNENNVYKPGKLTATFAYGTRKLYDFLHENHDVYMLPVHKTNQAAELSRFKNLVTINATVEVDFLGQCNSEMIAGTYWSSSGGQADFQIGSRLAESSKGILCTHSTAKQDTISRIVPALKPGTPVTTSKNDVDYIITEYGVARLRGKTVRERTRALISIAHPKFREELTFHAKKMGYLL
;
A
#
# COMPACT_ATOMS: atom_id res chain seq x y z
N MET A 1 -3.99 3.41 11.97
CA MET A 1 -4.38 2.30 12.89
C MET A 1 -3.14 1.86 13.63
N ILE A 2 -3.23 1.54 14.93
CA ILE A 2 -2.18 0.78 15.63
C ILE A 2 -2.56 -0.70 15.54
N PRO A 3 -1.82 -1.54 14.79
CA PRO A 3 -1.94 -2.99 14.88
C PRO A 3 -1.18 -3.52 16.10
N GLU A 4 -1.57 -4.69 16.59
CA GLU A 4 -0.96 -5.31 17.77
C GLU A 4 0.56 -5.51 17.67
N GLN A 5 1.09 -5.79 16.47
CA GLN A 5 2.53 -6.01 16.27
C GLN A 5 3.39 -4.78 16.59
N VAL A 6 2.81 -3.57 16.60
CA VAL A 6 3.49 -2.35 17.04
C VAL A 6 3.91 -2.44 18.51
N VAL A 7 3.13 -3.12 19.35
CA VAL A 7 3.46 -3.32 20.77
C VAL A 7 4.80 -4.05 20.90
N ASN A 8 4.99 -5.13 20.13
CA ASN A 8 6.23 -5.90 20.16
C ASN A 8 7.44 -5.06 19.71
N LEU A 9 7.27 -4.24 18.67
CA LEU A 9 8.35 -3.37 18.16
C LEU A 9 8.68 -2.23 19.12
N TYR A 10 7.67 -1.70 19.82
CA TYR A 10 7.85 -0.70 20.87
C TYR A 10 8.58 -1.30 22.08
N GLU A 11 8.13 -2.46 22.57
CA GLU A 11 8.78 -3.20 23.68
C GLU A 11 10.23 -3.57 23.37
N ALA A 12 10.54 -3.88 22.10
CA ALA A 12 11.90 -4.16 21.64
C ALA A 12 12.78 -2.90 21.44
N GLY A 13 12.26 -1.70 21.70
CA GLY A 13 12.97 -0.43 21.50
C GLY A 13 13.19 -0.04 20.03
N SER A 14 12.53 -0.73 19.08
CA SER A 14 12.64 -0.41 17.65
C SER A 14 11.81 0.82 17.25
N ILE A 15 10.84 1.22 18.07
CA ILE A 15 9.98 2.40 17.85
C ILE A 15 10.24 3.42 18.95
N THR A 16 11.00 4.48 18.64
CA THR A 16 11.27 5.59 19.58
C THR A 16 10.34 6.79 19.38
N ASN A 17 9.75 6.95 18.19
CA ASN A 17 8.93 8.08 17.79
C ASN A 17 9.59 9.48 17.90
N GLU A 18 10.91 9.57 18.12
CA GLU A 18 11.61 10.85 18.32
C GLU A 18 11.39 11.86 17.18
N ASN A 19 11.29 11.35 15.94
CA ASN A 19 11.08 12.16 14.74
C ASN A 19 9.60 12.31 14.34
N ASN A 20 8.65 11.98 15.22
CA ASN A 20 7.23 12.10 14.91
C ASN A 20 6.82 13.58 14.79
N VAL A 21 6.30 13.95 13.62
CA VAL A 21 5.93 15.32 13.27
C VAL A 21 4.72 15.85 14.07
N TYR A 22 3.79 14.99 14.45
CA TYR A 22 2.62 15.41 15.21
C TYR A 22 2.97 15.66 16.68
N LYS A 23 3.79 14.77 17.25
CA LYS A 23 4.24 14.84 18.64
C LYS A 23 5.52 14.02 18.84
N PRO A 24 6.71 14.66 18.89
CA PRO A 24 7.97 13.96 19.11
C PRO A 24 7.93 13.06 20.34
N GLY A 25 8.47 11.84 20.20
CA GLY A 25 8.51 10.81 21.25
C GLY A 25 7.19 10.07 21.48
N LYS A 26 6.11 10.39 20.75
CA LYS A 26 4.79 9.76 20.95
C LYS A 26 4.35 8.94 19.75
N LEU A 27 3.73 7.80 20.01
CA LEU A 27 3.09 6.96 19.00
C LEU A 27 1.75 7.59 18.61
N THR A 28 1.57 7.94 17.33
CA THR A 28 0.36 8.66 16.88
C THR A 28 -0.49 7.81 15.96
N ALA A 29 -1.79 7.79 16.22
CA ALA A 29 -2.76 7.10 15.38
C ALA A 29 -4.17 7.66 15.55
N THR A 30 -5.08 7.23 14.69
CA THR A 30 -6.49 7.61 14.78
C THR A 30 -7.40 6.57 15.43
N PHE A 31 -7.03 5.29 15.34
CA PHE A 31 -7.69 4.20 16.04
C PHE A 31 -6.72 3.03 16.21
N ALA A 32 -7.10 2.03 17.00
CA ALA A 32 -6.34 0.81 17.27
C ALA A 32 -7.23 -0.42 17.15
N TYR A 33 -6.66 -1.53 16.67
CA TYR A 33 -7.39 -2.80 16.53
C TYR A 33 -6.44 -3.98 16.74
N GLY A 34 -6.83 -4.91 17.60
CA GLY A 34 -5.99 -6.03 18.02
C GLY A 34 -6.65 -6.83 19.13
N THR A 35 -5.85 -7.58 19.89
CA THR A 35 -6.33 -8.34 21.04
C THR A 35 -6.23 -7.52 22.33
N ARG A 36 -6.53 -8.17 23.47
CA ARG A 36 -6.35 -7.59 24.81
C ARG A 36 -4.93 -7.08 25.03
N LYS A 37 -3.89 -7.73 24.48
CA LYS A 37 -2.49 -7.26 24.62
C LYS A 37 -2.35 -5.80 24.16
N LEU A 38 -2.91 -5.47 22.99
CA LEU A 38 -2.89 -4.11 22.48
C LEU A 38 -3.65 -3.15 23.40
N TYR A 39 -4.83 -3.52 23.87
CA TYR A 39 -5.63 -2.64 24.72
C TYR A 39 -5.00 -2.39 26.09
N ASP A 40 -4.35 -3.40 26.67
CA ASP A 40 -3.58 -3.25 27.91
C ASP A 40 -2.37 -2.34 27.71
N PHE A 41 -1.67 -2.44 26.58
CA PHE A 41 -0.59 -1.51 26.21
C PHE A 41 -1.07 -0.06 26.05
N LEU A 42 -2.30 0.14 25.58
CA LEU A 42 -2.89 1.47 25.37
C LEU A 42 -3.44 2.09 26.65
N HIS A 43 -3.79 1.28 27.65
CA HIS A 43 -4.45 1.74 28.87
C HIS A 43 -3.57 2.71 29.65
N GLU A 44 -4.03 3.97 29.77
CA GLU A 44 -3.33 5.07 30.45
C GLU A 44 -1.88 5.32 29.98
N ASN A 45 -1.54 4.84 28.78
CA ASN A 45 -0.19 4.97 28.25
C ASN A 45 0.03 6.38 27.67
N HIS A 46 0.74 7.22 28.42
CA HIS A 46 1.08 8.58 28.02
C HIS A 46 1.98 8.67 26.78
N ASP A 47 2.57 7.57 26.31
CA ASP A 47 3.36 7.54 25.08
C ASP A 47 2.51 7.40 23.81
N VAL A 48 1.21 7.17 23.96
CA VAL A 48 0.27 7.11 22.83
C VAL A 48 -0.52 8.41 22.72
N TYR A 49 -0.49 9.01 21.53
CA TYR A 49 -1.17 10.26 21.22
C TYR A 49 -2.18 10.06 20.09
N MET A 50 -3.43 9.82 20.49
CA MET A 50 -4.54 9.57 19.54
C MET A 50 -5.05 10.89 18.95
N LEU A 51 -5.22 10.92 17.63
CA LEU A 51 -5.60 12.10 16.86
C LEU A 51 -6.81 11.80 15.96
N PRO A 52 -7.64 12.82 15.64
CA PRO A 52 -8.75 12.62 14.72
C PRO A 52 -8.25 12.29 13.30
N VAL A 53 -9.02 11.51 12.55
CA VAL A 53 -8.61 11.00 11.23
C VAL A 53 -8.28 12.12 10.24
N HIS A 54 -8.98 13.27 10.31
CA HIS A 54 -8.71 14.43 9.46
C HIS A 54 -7.34 15.07 9.70
N LYS A 55 -6.61 14.67 10.77
CA LYS A 55 -5.21 15.05 11.01
C LYS A 55 -4.24 13.97 10.58
N THR A 56 -4.50 12.71 10.98
CA THR A 56 -3.59 11.59 10.69
C THR A 56 -3.55 11.22 9.22
N ASN A 57 -4.64 11.46 8.48
CA ASN A 57 -4.79 11.11 7.08
C ASN A 57 -4.76 12.32 6.14
N GLN A 58 -4.48 13.53 6.65
CA GLN A 58 -4.36 14.68 5.76
C GLN A 58 -3.03 14.62 5.02
N ALA A 59 -3.07 14.53 3.68
CA ALA A 59 -1.86 14.41 2.86
C ALA A 59 -0.84 15.53 3.11
N ALA A 60 -1.30 16.76 3.37
CA ALA A 60 -0.43 17.90 3.71
C ALA A 60 0.26 17.76 5.08
N GLU A 61 -0.36 17.04 6.02
CA GLU A 61 0.26 16.73 7.31
C GLU A 61 1.27 15.59 7.15
N LEU A 62 0.90 14.55 6.40
CA LEU A 62 1.77 13.42 6.07
C LEU A 62 3.03 13.85 5.29
N SER A 63 2.93 14.84 4.40
CA SER A 63 4.06 15.34 3.62
C SER A 63 5.14 16.02 4.46
N ARG A 64 4.85 16.35 5.72
CA ARG A 64 5.82 16.95 6.65
C ARG A 64 6.82 15.93 7.21
N PHE A 65 6.53 14.64 7.10
CA PHE A 65 7.45 13.58 7.52
C PHE A 65 8.63 13.47 6.55
N LYS A 66 9.83 13.25 7.09
CA LYS A 66 11.01 12.81 6.33
C LYS A 66 11.11 11.29 6.41
N ASN A 67 11.47 10.64 5.31
CA ASN A 67 11.59 9.18 5.22
C ASN A 67 10.28 8.43 5.56
N LEU A 68 9.12 9.02 5.24
CA LEU A 68 7.82 8.39 5.47
C LEU A 68 7.73 7.08 4.66
N VAL A 69 7.45 5.96 5.33
CA VAL A 69 7.16 4.68 4.69
C VAL A 69 5.70 4.33 4.94
N THR A 70 4.94 4.18 3.87
CA THR A 70 3.53 3.75 3.94
C THR A 70 3.42 2.38 3.32
N ILE A 71 2.71 1.46 3.99
CA ILE A 71 2.54 0.07 3.55
C ILE A 71 1.05 -0.26 3.61
N ASN A 72 0.46 -0.56 2.46
CA ASN A 72 -0.92 -1.02 2.34
C ASN A 72 -1.00 -2.28 1.49
N ALA A 73 -2.07 -3.05 1.65
CA ALA A 73 -2.35 -4.20 0.79
C ALA A 73 -3.26 -3.79 -0.37
N THR A 74 -3.11 -4.41 -1.54
CA THR A 74 -4.03 -4.24 -2.67
C THR A 74 -4.51 -5.60 -3.21
N VAL A 75 -5.70 -5.65 -3.80
CA VAL A 75 -6.28 -6.89 -4.35
C VAL A 75 -5.63 -7.21 -5.69
N GLU A 76 -5.65 -6.24 -6.62
CA GLU A 76 -5.13 -6.39 -7.98
C GLU A 76 -4.42 -5.11 -8.43
N VAL A 77 -3.49 -5.24 -9.38
CA VAL A 77 -2.77 -4.14 -10.03
C VAL A 77 -2.76 -4.35 -11.55
N ASP A 78 -3.15 -3.34 -12.31
CA ASP A 78 -3.10 -3.40 -13.78
C ASP A 78 -1.79 -2.89 -14.39
N PHE A 79 -1.62 -3.04 -15.70
CA PHE A 79 -0.41 -2.59 -16.42
C PHE A 79 -0.17 -1.08 -16.39
N LEU A 80 -1.21 -0.27 -16.19
CA LEU A 80 -1.03 1.16 -15.97
C LEU A 80 -0.52 1.44 -14.55
N GLY A 81 -0.61 0.48 -13.64
CA GLY A 81 -0.31 0.61 -12.22
C GLY A 81 -1.51 1.07 -11.40
N GLN A 82 -2.73 1.00 -11.94
CA GLN A 82 -3.94 1.26 -11.16
C GLN A 82 -4.18 0.10 -10.20
N CYS A 83 -4.55 0.43 -8.97
CA CYS A 83 -4.75 -0.57 -7.91
C CYS A 83 -6.21 -0.60 -7.48
N ASN A 84 -6.77 -1.79 -7.42
CA ASN A 84 -8.06 -2.08 -6.80
C ASN A 84 -7.82 -2.69 -5.42
N SER A 85 -8.40 -2.11 -4.39
CA SER A 85 -8.31 -2.61 -3.00
C SER A 85 -9.69 -2.75 -2.34
N GLU A 86 -10.76 -2.73 -3.13
CA GLU A 86 -12.15 -2.64 -2.65
C GLU A 86 -13.02 -3.80 -3.14
N MET A 87 -12.81 -4.25 -4.38
CA MET A 87 -13.61 -5.31 -4.99
C MET A 87 -12.82 -6.61 -5.13
N ILE A 88 -13.49 -7.74 -4.86
CA ILE A 88 -12.95 -9.08 -5.08
C ILE A 88 -13.99 -9.86 -5.88
N ALA A 89 -13.59 -10.41 -7.02
CA ALA A 89 -14.45 -11.23 -7.88
C ALA A 89 -15.81 -10.57 -8.27
N GLY A 90 -15.82 -9.24 -8.42
CA GLY A 90 -17.03 -8.48 -8.80
C GLY A 90 -17.94 -8.12 -7.63
N THR A 91 -17.57 -8.46 -6.39
CA THR A 91 -18.28 -8.04 -5.17
C THR A 91 -17.48 -6.94 -4.47
N TYR A 92 -18.18 -5.94 -3.93
CA TYR A 92 -17.58 -4.89 -3.11
C TYR A 92 -17.42 -5.39 -1.66
N TRP A 93 -16.18 -5.40 -1.14
CA TRP A 93 -15.83 -5.99 0.16
C TRP A 93 -15.43 -4.95 1.20
N SER A 94 -14.78 -3.88 0.76
CA SER A 94 -14.25 -2.83 1.62
C SER A 94 -14.35 -1.49 0.91
N SER A 95 -13.94 -0.41 1.59
CA SER A 95 -13.79 0.91 0.99
C SER A 95 -12.31 1.32 0.93
N SER A 96 -12.00 2.41 0.24
CA SER A 96 -10.65 2.95 0.09
C SER A 96 -9.94 3.25 1.42
N GLY A 97 -10.72 3.60 2.46
CA GLY A 97 -10.20 4.01 3.75
C GLY A 97 -9.17 5.14 3.61
N GLY A 98 -8.03 5.00 4.27
CA GLY A 98 -6.93 5.97 4.19
C GLY A 98 -5.86 5.65 3.15
N GLN A 99 -5.99 4.59 2.35
CA GLN A 99 -4.88 4.12 1.51
C GLN A 99 -4.43 5.22 0.54
N ALA A 100 -5.37 5.83 -0.18
CA ALA A 100 -5.05 6.91 -1.13
C ALA A 100 -4.36 8.09 -0.43
N ASP A 101 -4.84 8.48 0.75
CA ASP A 101 -4.27 9.57 1.54
C ASP A 101 -2.79 9.34 1.86
N PHE A 102 -2.45 8.14 2.32
CA PHE A 102 -1.08 7.77 2.67
C PHE A 102 -0.18 7.63 1.44
N GLN A 103 -0.70 7.17 0.30
CA GLN A 103 0.06 7.13 -0.96
C GLN A 103 0.36 8.55 -1.48
N ILE A 104 -0.63 9.45 -1.43
CA ILE A 104 -0.45 10.87 -1.80
C ILE A 104 0.50 11.57 -0.82
N GLY A 105 0.29 11.40 0.48
CA GLY A 105 1.15 11.97 1.52
C GLY A 105 2.60 11.52 1.39
N SER A 106 2.81 10.22 1.15
CA SER A 106 4.13 9.67 0.83
C SER A 106 4.70 10.29 -0.43
N ARG A 107 3.93 10.42 -1.52
CA ARG A 107 4.40 11.08 -2.75
C ARG A 107 4.93 12.50 -2.54
N LEU A 108 4.36 13.24 -1.60
CA LEU A 108 4.72 14.62 -1.31
C LEU A 108 5.85 14.73 -0.26
N ALA A 109 6.07 13.70 0.55
CA ALA A 109 7.08 13.66 1.59
C ALA A 109 8.51 13.52 1.04
N GLU A 110 9.49 14.05 1.77
CA GLU A 110 10.91 13.96 1.44
C GLU A 110 11.44 12.53 1.70
N SER A 111 12.18 11.97 0.74
CA SER A 111 12.86 10.66 0.86
C SER A 111 11.94 9.49 1.28
N SER A 112 10.67 9.59 0.95
CA SER A 112 9.61 8.67 1.33
C SER A 112 9.49 7.44 0.40
N LYS A 113 8.70 6.45 0.82
CA LYS A 113 8.32 5.28 0.02
C LYS A 113 6.84 4.97 0.23
N GLY A 114 6.08 4.95 -0.87
CA GLY A 114 4.69 4.49 -0.87
C GLY A 114 4.62 3.06 -1.39
N ILE A 115 4.28 2.12 -0.51
CA ILE A 115 4.33 0.68 -0.80
C ILE A 115 2.91 0.10 -0.81
N LEU A 116 2.57 -0.55 -1.92
CA LEU A 116 1.42 -1.44 -2.03
C LEU A 116 1.90 -2.87 -2.20
N CYS A 117 1.42 -3.77 -1.33
CA CYS A 117 1.76 -5.18 -1.35
C CYS A 117 0.58 -6.02 -1.82
N THR A 118 0.87 -7.08 -2.57
CA THR A 118 -0.11 -8.12 -2.86
C THR A 118 0.59 -9.44 -3.12
N HIS A 119 -0.05 -10.57 -2.82
CA HIS A 119 0.41 -11.84 -3.38
C HIS A 119 0.33 -11.77 -4.91
N SER A 120 1.24 -12.42 -5.63
CA SER A 120 1.20 -12.39 -7.09
C SER A 120 0.00 -13.17 -7.65
N THR A 121 -0.60 -14.05 -6.85
CA THR A 121 -1.75 -14.89 -7.22
C THR A 121 -2.87 -14.93 -6.17
N ALA A 122 -3.98 -15.55 -6.54
CA ALA A 122 -5.06 -15.97 -5.66
C ALA A 122 -5.56 -17.38 -6.05
N LYS A 123 -6.38 -17.97 -5.17
CA LYS A 123 -7.01 -19.29 -5.35
C LYS A 123 -6.00 -20.37 -5.79
N GLN A 124 -4.97 -20.62 -4.98
CA GLN A 124 -3.95 -21.66 -5.24
C GLN A 124 -3.30 -21.50 -6.63
N ASP A 125 -2.77 -20.32 -6.93
CA ASP A 125 -2.06 -20.01 -8.19
C ASP A 125 -2.90 -20.21 -9.47
N THR A 126 -4.23 -20.13 -9.36
CA THR A 126 -5.13 -20.20 -10.53
C THR A 126 -5.51 -18.82 -11.07
N ILE A 127 -5.33 -17.75 -10.29
CA ILE A 127 -5.66 -16.37 -10.69
C ILE A 127 -4.45 -15.48 -10.43
N SER A 128 -4.01 -14.71 -11.43
CA SER A 128 -3.00 -13.65 -11.25
C SER A 128 -3.63 -12.40 -10.62
N ARG A 129 -2.89 -11.75 -9.71
CA ARG A 129 -3.25 -10.42 -9.17
C ARG A 129 -2.57 -9.26 -9.89
N ILE A 130 -1.58 -9.55 -10.73
CA ILE A 130 -1.13 -8.64 -11.78
C ILE A 130 -1.97 -8.91 -13.02
N VAL A 131 -2.74 -7.92 -13.47
CA VAL A 131 -3.73 -8.09 -14.55
C VAL A 131 -3.45 -7.15 -15.72
N PRO A 132 -3.90 -7.46 -16.95
CA PRO A 132 -3.71 -6.52 -18.06
C PRO A 132 -4.47 -5.21 -17.88
N ALA A 133 -5.70 -5.28 -17.37
CA ALA A 133 -6.58 -4.16 -17.07
C ALA A 133 -7.52 -4.56 -15.91
N LEU A 134 -7.89 -3.61 -15.06
CA LEU A 134 -8.98 -3.81 -14.11
C LEU A 134 -10.30 -4.04 -14.86
N LYS A 135 -11.17 -4.92 -14.34
CA LYS A 135 -12.45 -5.23 -14.99
C LYS A 135 -13.37 -4.01 -14.99
N PRO A 136 -14.24 -3.83 -16.01
CA PRO A 136 -15.25 -2.77 -16.00
C PRO A 136 -16.06 -2.74 -14.70
N GLY A 137 -16.25 -1.55 -14.15
CA GLY A 137 -16.95 -1.36 -12.87
C GLY A 137 -16.07 -1.54 -11.63
N THR A 138 -14.80 -1.95 -11.76
CA THR A 138 -13.88 -2.04 -10.63
C THR A 138 -13.39 -0.64 -10.20
N PRO A 139 -13.54 -0.25 -8.92
CA PRO A 139 -12.97 0.98 -8.38
C PRO A 139 -11.45 1.00 -8.49
N VAL A 140 -10.92 2.17 -8.86
CA VAL A 140 -9.49 2.46 -8.76
C VAL A 140 -9.25 3.10 -7.40
N THR A 141 -8.88 2.27 -6.41
CA THR A 141 -8.61 2.71 -5.04
C THR A 141 -7.33 3.55 -4.95
N THR A 142 -6.32 3.23 -5.76
CA THR A 142 -5.11 4.06 -5.89
C THR A 142 -4.82 4.30 -7.35
N SER A 143 -4.82 5.59 -7.72
CA SER A 143 -4.57 6.05 -9.09
C SER A 143 -3.16 5.72 -9.55
N LYS A 144 -3.00 5.46 -10.85
CA LYS A 144 -1.71 5.24 -11.50
C LYS A 144 -0.68 6.36 -11.24
N ASN A 145 -1.14 7.56 -10.88
CA ASN A 145 -0.28 8.72 -10.63
C ASN A 145 0.28 8.75 -9.19
N ASP A 146 -0.37 8.05 -8.26
CA ASP A 146 0.00 8.07 -6.84
C ASP A 146 0.82 6.83 -6.43
N VAL A 147 0.65 5.72 -7.15
CA VAL A 147 1.44 4.48 -6.92
C VAL A 147 2.94 4.72 -7.12
N ASP A 148 3.74 4.23 -6.18
CA ASP A 148 5.22 4.20 -6.27
C ASP A 148 5.76 2.78 -6.32
N TYR A 149 5.68 2.01 -5.23
CA TYR A 149 6.18 0.63 -5.17
C TYR A 149 5.03 -0.37 -5.13
N ILE A 150 5.09 -1.39 -5.99
CA ILE A 150 4.31 -2.61 -5.89
C ILE A 150 5.23 -3.75 -5.47
N ILE A 151 4.84 -4.52 -4.47
CA ILE A 151 5.61 -5.66 -3.96
C ILE A 151 4.77 -6.93 -4.00
N THR A 152 5.38 -7.99 -4.51
CA THR A 152 4.90 -9.37 -4.38
C THR A 152 5.99 -10.24 -3.78
N GLU A 153 5.70 -11.52 -3.55
CA GLU A 153 6.68 -12.54 -3.17
C GLU A 153 7.80 -12.74 -4.21
N TYR A 154 7.65 -12.20 -5.43
CA TYR A 154 8.65 -12.28 -6.51
C TYR A 154 9.52 -11.03 -6.66
N GLY A 155 9.29 -9.98 -5.86
CA GLY A 155 10.16 -8.80 -5.81
C GLY A 155 9.42 -7.48 -5.83
N VAL A 156 10.12 -6.44 -6.29
CA VAL A 156 9.69 -5.05 -6.19
C VAL A 156 9.62 -4.38 -7.57
N ALA A 157 8.45 -3.82 -7.90
CA ALA A 157 8.25 -2.98 -9.07
C ALA A 157 8.01 -1.53 -8.65
N ARG A 158 9.02 -0.67 -8.84
CA ARG A 158 8.84 0.79 -8.74
C ARG A 158 8.20 1.32 -10.02
N LEU A 159 7.14 2.12 -9.95
CA LEU A 159 6.33 2.61 -11.08
C LEU A 159 6.37 4.14 -11.26
N ARG A 160 6.74 4.89 -10.23
CA ARG A 160 6.85 6.36 -10.32
C ARG A 160 7.91 6.75 -11.35
N GLY A 161 7.57 7.71 -12.21
CA GLY A 161 8.43 8.19 -13.29
C GLY A 161 8.58 7.25 -14.49
N LYS A 162 7.94 6.08 -14.49
CA LYS A 162 8.00 5.11 -15.60
C LYS A 162 6.91 5.30 -16.62
N THR A 163 7.26 5.09 -17.89
CA THR A 163 6.31 4.94 -19.02
C THR A 163 5.43 3.71 -18.85
N VAL A 164 4.31 3.64 -19.57
CA VAL A 164 3.42 2.45 -19.55
C VAL A 164 4.20 1.18 -19.90
N ARG A 165 5.08 1.23 -20.91
CA ARG A 165 5.93 0.09 -21.28
C ARG A 165 6.81 -0.38 -20.13
N GLU A 166 7.48 0.54 -19.44
CA GLU A 166 8.37 0.21 -18.32
C GLU A 166 7.59 -0.28 -17.08
N ARG A 167 6.40 0.27 -16.83
CA ARG A 167 5.50 -0.21 -15.78
C ARG A 167 5.07 -1.64 -16.05
N THR A 168 4.58 -1.92 -17.25
CA THR A 168 4.17 -3.27 -17.67
C THR A 168 5.29 -4.28 -17.52
N ARG A 169 6.52 -3.96 -17.98
CA ARG A 169 7.69 -4.84 -17.78
C ARG A 169 7.98 -5.09 -16.31
N ALA A 170 7.98 -4.04 -15.49
CA ALA A 170 8.27 -4.15 -14.07
C ALA A 170 7.21 -5.01 -13.35
N LEU A 171 5.93 -4.79 -13.63
CA LEU A 171 4.83 -5.55 -13.05
C LEU A 171 4.86 -7.03 -13.46
N ILE A 172 5.12 -7.34 -14.73
CA ILE A 172 5.27 -8.72 -15.20
C ILE A 172 6.47 -9.41 -14.52
N SER A 173 7.57 -8.68 -14.28
CA SER A 173 8.75 -9.25 -13.61
C SER A 173 8.50 -9.70 -12.17
N ILE A 174 7.51 -9.11 -11.50
CA ILE A 174 7.08 -9.47 -10.13
C ILE A 174 5.78 -10.28 -10.13
N ALA A 175 5.25 -10.67 -11.29
CA ALA A 175 4.13 -11.61 -11.37
C ALA A 175 4.63 -13.05 -11.16
N HIS A 176 3.71 -13.94 -10.79
CA HIS A 176 3.98 -15.37 -10.70
C HIS A 176 4.51 -15.91 -12.04
N PRO A 177 5.59 -16.73 -12.07
CA PRO A 177 6.17 -17.27 -13.30
C PRO A 177 5.16 -17.87 -14.27
N LYS A 178 4.20 -18.65 -13.73
CA LYS A 178 3.08 -19.27 -14.48
C LYS A 178 2.29 -18.29 -15.38
N PHE A 179 2.15 -17.02 -14.99
CA PHE A 179 1.34 -16.05 -15.74
C PHE A 179 2.18 -15.09 -16.59
N ARG A 180 3.52 -15.11 -16.51
CA ARG A 180 4.36 -14.09 -17.17
C ARG A 180 4.24 -14.13 -18.69
N GLU A 181 4.15 -15.31 -19.29
CA GLU A 181 3.99 -15.47 -20.74
C GLU A 181 2.63 -14.94 -21.20
N GLU A 182 1.55 -15.34 -20.51
CA GLU A 182 0.18 -14.86 -20.77
C GLU A 182 0.09 -13.32 -20.64
N LEU A 183 0.63 -12.77 -19.55
CA LEU A 183 0.66 -11.32 -19.33
C LEU A 183 1.47 -10.60 -20.42
N THR A 184 2.59 -11.17 -20.85
CA THR A 184 3.41 -10.63 -21.94
C THR A 184 2.64 -10.64 -23.26
N PHE A 185 1.92 -11.72 -23.56
CA PHE A 185 1.06 -11.82 -24.74
C PHE A 185 -0.02 -10.72 -24.73
N HIS A 186 -0.74 -10.55 -23.62
CA HIS A 186 -1.72 -9.49 -23.48
C HIS A 186 -1.10 -8.10 -23.61
N ALA A 187 0.07 -7.87 -23.01
CA ALA A 187 0.77 -6.60 -23.09
C ALA A 187 1.17 -6.23 -24.52
N LYS A 188 1.60 -7.20 -25.34
CA LYS A 188 1.86 -6.98 -26.77
C LYS A 188 0.58 -6.69 -27.54
N LYS A 189 -0.50 -7.44 -27.28
CA LYS A 189 -1.82 -7.22 -27.90
C LYS A 189 -2.38 -5.81 -27.60
N MET A 190 -2.09 -5.27 -26.41
CA MET A 190 -2.46 -3.92 -26.00
C MET A 190 -1.49 -2.82 -26.52
N GLY A 191 -0.40 -3.19 -27.20
CA GLY A 191 0.63 -2.26 -27.66
C GLY A 191 1.52 -1.68 -26.55
N TYR A 192 1.48 -2.26 -25.34
CA TYR A 192 2.30 -1.80 -24.21
C TYR A 192 3.71 -2.38 -24.26
N LEU A 193 3.88 -3.56 -24.88
CA LEU A 193 5.16 -4.16 -25.24
C LEU A 193 5.27 -4.35 -26.76
N LEU A 194 6.51 -4.44 -27.24
CA LEU A 194 6.85 -4.86 -28.60
C LEU A 194 6.95 -6.39 -28.66
#